data_AF-A0A8S1R7M0-F1
#
_entry.id   AF-A0A8S1R7M0-F1
#
_cell.length_a   1.000
_cell.length_b   1.000
_cell.length_c   1.000
_cell.angle_alpha   90.00
_cell.angle_beta   90.00
_cell.angle_gamma   90.00
#
_symmetry.space_group_name_H-M   'P 1'
#
loop_
_entity.id
_entity.type
_entity.pdbx_description
1 polymer ?
#
loop_
_entity_poly.entity_id
_entity_poly.type
_entity_poly.pdbx_seq_one_letter_code
_entity_poly.pdbx_strand_id
1 'polypeptide(L)'
;MMNESFYRICFSTLKTLCELRLITDQEKIHLKQIVVHHQFYIPQNLDPHQLSSFFLFQIKMYRRELEIKTCELLIIDEETDEELA
;
A
#
# COMPACT_ATOMS: atom_id res chain seq x y z
N MET A 1 -0.51 -5.13 -25.16
CA MET A 1 0.03 -6.00 -24.09
C MET A 1 0.07 -5.17 -22.80
N MET A 2 -0.98 -5.25 -21.99
CA MET A 2 -1.04 -4.55 -20.70
C MET A 2 -0.04 -5.20 -19.75
N ASN A 3 0.91 -4.42 -19.21
CA ASN A 3 1.48 -4.48 -17.85
C ASN A 3 1.83 -5.82 -17.17
N GLU A 4 1.82 -6.97 -17.86
CA GLU A 4 2.13 -8.28 -17.26
C GLU A 4 3.51 -8.29 -16.61
N SER A 5 4.48 -7.62 -17.24
CA SER A 5 5.82 -7.44 -16.69
C SER A 5 5.79 -6.68 -15.36
N PHE A 6 4.98 -5.62 -15.25
CA PHE A 6 4.85 -4.85 -14.01
C PHE A 6 4.20 -5.68 -12.90
N TYR A 7 3.08 -6.37 -13.18
CA TYR A 7 2.43 -7.20 -12.19
C TYR A 7 3.33 -8.34 -11.70
N ARG A 8 4.08 -8.98 -12.61
CA ARG A 8 5.11 -9.97 -12.23
C ARG A 8 6.16 -9.37 -11.31
N ILE A 9 6.65 -8.16 -11.61
CA ILE A 9 7.61 -7.44 -10.76
C ILE A 9 7.01 -7.13 -9.40
N CYS A 10 5.77 -6.65 -9.32
CA CYS A 10 5.09 -6.36 -8.06
C CYS A 10 4.98 -7.62 -7.19
N PHE A 11 4.47 -8.73 -7.76
CA PHE A 11 4.31 -9.97 -7.01
C PHE A 11 5.65 -10.60 -6.62
N SER A 12 6.68 -10.50 -7.47
CA SER A 12 8.03 -10.94 -7.14
C SER A 12 8.62 -10.11 -6.00
N THR A 13 8.46 -8.79 -6.04
CA THR A 13 8.92 -7.88 -4.98
C THR A 13 8.24 -8.20 -3.65
N LEU A 14 6.91 -8.37 -3.65
CA LEU A 14 6.17 -8.76 -2.44
C LEU A 14 6.59 -10.12 -1.89
N LYS A 15 6.90 -11.08 -2.76
CA LYS A 15 7.44 -12.38 -2.36
C LYS A 15 8.77 -12.21 -1.64
N THR A 16 9.71 -11.48 -2.24
CA THR A 16 11.04 -11.22 -1.65
C THR A 16 10.94 -10.51 -0.30
N LEU A 17 10.11 -9.48 -0.17
CA LEU A 17 9.91 -8.76 1.10
C LEU A 17 9.40 -9.69 2.21
N CYS A 18 8.47 -10.59 1.86
CA CYS A 18 7.93 -11.58 2.79
C CYS A 18 8.97 -12.64 3.18
N GLU A 19 9.75 -13.15 2.23
CA GLU A 19 10.83 -14.11 2.48
C GLU A 19 11.92 -13.53 3.40
N LEU A 20 12.23 -12.24 3.24
CA LEU A 20 13.14 -11.49 4.10
C LEU A 20 12.52 -11.07 5.44
N ARG A 21 11.26 -11.41 5.71
CA ARG A 21 10.50 -11.03 6.91
C ARG A 21 10.43 -9.50 7.14
N LEU A 22 10.48 -8.72 6.07
CA LEU A 22 10.32 -7.27 6.11
C LEU A 22 8.84 -6.85 6.14
N ILE A 23 7.96 -7.76 5.76
CA ILE A 23 6.50 -7.65 5.87
C ILE A 23 5.93 -8.97 6.37
N THR A 24 4.80 -8.89 7.08
CA THR A 24 4.00 -10.04 7.52
C THR A 24 3.20 -10.64 6.37
N ASP A 25 2.69 -11.87 6.55
CA ASP A 25 1.79 -12.51 5.59
C ASP A 25 0.49 -11.74 5.40
N GLN A 26 -0.03 -11.12 6.46
CA GLN A 26 -1.23 -10.29 6.40
C GLN A 26 -0.99 -9.03 5.57
N GLU A 27 0.15 -8.34 5.78
CA GLU A 27 0.55 -7.20 4.94
C GLU A 27 0.74 -7.61 3.48
N LYS A 28 1.33 -8.77 3.22
CA LYS A 28 1.49 -9.30 1.86
C LYS A 28 0.15 -9.52 1.16
N ILE A 29 -0.85 -10.08 1.85
CA ILE A 29 -2.21 -10.26 1.31
C ILE A 29 -2.83 -8.90 0.97
N HIS A 30 -2.74 -7.95 1.88
CA HIS A 30 -3.27 -6.60 1.68
C HIS A 30 -2.60 -5.88 0.50
N LEU A 31 -1.27 -5.95 0.41
CA LEU A 31 -0.51 -5.33 -0.69
C LEU A 31 -0.83 -6.00 -2.04
N LYS A 32 -1.08 -7.32 -2.07
CA LYS A 32 -1.57 -7.99 -3.28
C LYS A 32 -2.95 -7.47 -3.71
N GLN A 33 -3.85 -7.24 -2.76
CA GLN A 33 -5.15 -6.66 -3.06
C GLN A 33 -4.99 -5.25 -3.65
N ILE A 34 -4.12 -4.42 -3.08
CA ILE A 34 -3.81 -3.10 -3.65
C ILE A 34 -3.28 -3.23 -5.08
N VAL A 35 -2.33 -4.14 -5.32
CA VAL A 35 -1.79 -4.39 -6.66
C VAL A 35 -2.90 -4.72 -7.67
N VAL A 36 -3.84 -5.59 -7.30
CA VAL A 36 -4.90 -6.07 -8.21
C VAL A 36 -5.99 -5.02 -8.44
N HIS A 37 -6.40 -4.30 -7.40
CA HIS A 37 -7.55 -3.40 -7.46
C HIS A 37 -7.18 -1.97 -7.85
N HIS A 38 -5.93 -1.57 -7.64
CA HIS A 38 -5.49 -0.23 -7.99
C HIS A 38 -5.05 -0.15 -9.45
N GLN A 39 -5.58 0.82 -10.18
CA GLN A 39 -5.15 1.10 -11.55
C GLN A 39 -3.87 1.93 -11.51
N PHE A 40 -2.72 1.25 -11.48
CA PHE A 40 -1.42 1.93 -11.56
C PHE A 40 -1.26 2.58 -12.93
N TYR A 41 -1.05 3.89 -12.95
CA TYR A 41 -0.45 4.54 -14.11
C TYR A 41 1.03 4.14 -14.16
N ILE A 42 1.38 3.27 -15.11
CA ILE A 42 2.74 2.76 -15.26
C ILE A 42 3.42 3.55 -16.38
N PRO A 43 4.48 4.32 -16.06
CA PRO A 43 5.21 5.06 -17.07
C PRO A 43 5.79 4.12 -18.13
N GLN A 44 5.68 4.51 -19.40
CA GLN A 44 6.31 3.77 -20.49
C GLN A 44 7.83 3.99 -20.42
N ASN A 45 8.62 2.93 -20.67
CA ASN A 45 10.09 2.92 -20.71
C ASN A 45 10.84 2.81 -19.37
N LEU A 46 10.19 2.31 -18.31
CA LEU A 46 10.92 1.95 -17.09
C LEU A 46 11.58 0.56 -17.23
N ASP A 47 12.83 0.47 -16.82
CA ASP A 47 13.50 -0.82 -16.67
C ASP A 47 12.94 -1.60 -15.44
N PRO A 48 13.23 -2.91 -15.30
CA PRO A 48 12.70 -3.70 -14.19
C PRO A 48 13.06 -3.19 -12.78
N HIS A 49 14.26 -2.62 -12.62
CA HIS A 49 14.70 -2.06 -11.35
C HIS A 49 13.89 -0.80 -11.01
N GLN A 50 13.73 0.10 -11.98
CA GLN A 50 12.92 1.30 -11.85
C GLN A 50 11.45 0.98 -11.57
N LEU A 51 10.89 -0.07 -12.19
CA LEU A 51 9.53 -0.55 -11.91
C LEU A 51 9.39 -1.04 -10.47
N SER A 52 10.40 -1.74 -9.96
CA SER A 52 10.43 -2.22 -8.58
C SER A 52 10.49 -1.05 -7.59
N SER A 53 11.36 -0.06 -7.84
CA SER A 53 11.44 1.16 -7.03
C SER A 53 10.15 1.99 -7.09
N PHE A 54 9.53 2.11 -8.27
CA PHE A 54 8.25 2.79 -8.45
C PHE A 54 7.14 2.12 -7.63
N PHE A 55 7.07 0.78 -7.67
CA PHE A 55 6.10 0.03 -6.87
C PHE A 55 6.28 0.25 -5.36
N LEU A 56 7.53 0.20 -4.88
CA LEU A 56 7.84 0.47 -3.47
C LEU A 56 7.45 1.90 -3.07
N PHE A 57 7.68 2.88 -3.94
CA PHE A 57 7.25 4.26 -3.72
C PHE A 57 5.73 4.36 -3.60
N GLN A 58 4.97 3.73 -4.51
CA GLN A 58 3.51 3.73 -4.46
C GLN A 58 2.98 3.09 -3.16
N ILE A 59 3.56 1.96 -2.73
CA ILE A 59 3.20 1.35 -1.43
C ILE A 59 3.46 2.31 -0.27
N LYS A 60 4.62 3.00 -0.28
CA LYS A 60 4.97 3.94 0.78
C LYS A 60 4.00 5.10 0.86
N MET A 61 3.58 5.64 -0.28
CA MET A 61 2.55 6.69 -0.34
C MET A 61 1.21 6.20 0.19
N TYR A 62 0.78 5.01 -0.24
CA TYR A 62 -0.48 4.42 0.20
C TYR A 62 -0.52 4.16 1.72
N ARG A 63 0.59 3.66 2.29
CA ARG A 63 0.73 3.48 3.76
C ARG A 63 0.57 4.81 4.50
N ARG A 64 1.20 5.86 3.99
CA ARG A 64 1.11 7.21 4.58
C ARG A 64 -0.33 7.76 4.51
N GLU A 65 -1.03 7.54 3.40
CA GLU A 65 -2.45 7.94 3.28
C GLU A 65 -3.35 7.18 4.26
N LEU A 66 -3.09 5.88 4.47
CA LEU A 66 -3.82 5.08 5.46
C LEU A 66 -3.53 5.55 6.89
N GLU A 67 -2.28 5.85 7.23
CA GLU A 67 -1.91 6.42 8.52
C GLU A 67 -2.63 7.75 8.78
N ILE A 68 -2.65 8.66 7.79
CA ILE A 68 -3.37 9.93 7.89
C ILE A 68 -4.87 9.71 8.10
N LYS A 69 -5.52 8.85 7.29
CA LYS A 69 -6.94 8.54 7.44
C LYS A 69 -7.28 7.89 8.79
N THR A 70 -6.37 7.07 9.32
CA THR A 70 -6.55 6.43 10.63
C THR A 70 -6.43 7.46 11.75
N CYS A 71 -5.55 8.46 11.61
CA CYS A 71 -5.48 9.61 12.53
C CYS A 71 -6.74 10.49 12.47
N GLU A 72 -7.33 10.71 11.30
CA GLU A 72 -8.58 11.47 11.16
C GLU A 72 -9.78 10.75 11.79
N LEU A 73 -9.83 9.42 11.73
CA LEU A 73 -10.88 8.60 12.36
C LEU A 73 -10.75 8.48 13.89
N LEU A 74 -9.64 8.94 14.48
CA LEU A 74 -9.44 8.99 15.94
C LEU A 74 -9.98 10.29 16.57
N ILE A 75 -10.53 11.21 15.77
CA ILE A 75 -11.31 12.33 16.28
C ILE A 75 -12.72 11.81 16.57
N ILE A 76 -12.86 11.07 17.67
CA ILE A 76 -14.13 10.94 18.36
C ILE A 76 -14.20 12.21 19.21
N ASP A 77 -15.05 13.17 18.82
CA ASP A 77 -15.47 14.21 19.76
C ASP A 77 -16.16 13.50 20.92
N GLU A 78 -15.42 13.30 22.02
CA GLU A 78 -16.03 13.12 23.33
C GLU A 78 -16.72 14.44 23.69
N GLU A 79 -17.91 14.68 23.12
CA GLU A 79 -18.91 15.48 23.81
C GLU A 79 -19.38 14.63 25.01
N THR A 80 -18.61 14.70 26.09
CA THR A 80 -19.05 14.32 27.43
C THR A 80 -20.26 15.16 27.79
N ASP A 81 -21.46 14.61 27.60
CA ASP A 81 -22.69 15.09 28.24
C ASP A 81 -22.73 14.53 29.68
N GLU A 82 -21.71 14.89 30.48
CA GLU A 82 -21.76 14.83 31.93
C GLU A 82 -21.90 16.26 32.47
N GLU A 83 -23.09 16.84 32.40
CA GLU A 83 -23.54 17.99 33.22
C GLU A 83 -25.05 18.18 32.90
N LEU A 84 -26.07 18.22 33.77
CA LEU A 84 -26.19 18.47 35.21
C LEU A 84 -27.62 18.05 35.67
N ALA A 85 -27.70 17.65 36.95
CA ALA A 85 -28.87 17.69 37.86
C ALA A 85 -29.97 16.59 37.77
#